data_AF-A0A2N2ADQ2-F1
#
_entry.id   AF-A0A2N2ADQ2-F1
#
_cell.length_a   1.000
_cell.length_b   1.000
_cell.length_c   1.000
_cell.angle_alpha   90.00
_cell.angle_beta   90.00
_cell.angle_gamma   90.00
#
_symmetry.space_group_name_H-M   'P 1'
#
loop_
_entity.id
_entity.type
_entity.pdbx_description
1 polymer ?
#
loop_
_entity_poly.entity_id
_entity_poly.type
_entity_poly.pdbx_seq_one_letter_code
_entity_poly.pdbx_strand_id
1 'polypeptide(L)'
;MRMTEQEYLDRLENLQSIVADETAGGEPGGALNSRYAALEFDLAIDYRLGRNFPRERRRMLHAIRERFDNERSRLVHLLSAGRVDEDAFRQRLQVLVDAMAARYADVLMPQEYGEFIGPATGIIARSGEELG
;
A
#
# COMPACT_ATOMS: atom_id res chain seq x y z
N MET A 1 20.74 -2.16 4.14
CA MET A 1 20.66 -0.74 4.56
C MET A 1 19.21 -0.29 4.41
N ARG A 2 18.63 0.33 5.44
CA ARG A 2 17.28 0.90 5.38
C ARG A 2 17.36 2.33 4.83
N MET A 3 16.33 2.72 4.09
CA MET A 3 16.18 4.09 3.60
C MET A 3 15.89 5.01 4.78
N THR A 4 16.39 6.25 4.76
CA THR A 4 15.95 7.26 5.73
C THR A 4 14.55 7.75 5.39
N GLU A 5 13.86 8.37 6.36
CA GLU A 5 12.54 8.96 6.12
C GLU A 5 12.59 10.07 5.06
N GLN A 6 13.59 10.95 5.13
CA GLN A 6 13.79 12.00 4.11
C GLN A 6 14.01 11.39 2.72
N GLU A 7 14.85 10.37 2.60
CA GLU A 7 15.09 9.72 1.30
C GLU A 7 13.82 9.02 0.78
N TYR A 8 12.97 8.50 1.66
CA TYR A 8 11.69 7.91 1.28
C TYR A 8 10.71 8.96 0.74
N LEU A 9 10.57 10.11 1.44
CA LEU A 9 9.71 11.21 1.01
C LEU A 9 10.19 11.81 -0.32
N ASP A 10 11.49 12.07 -0.46
CA ASP A 10 12.08 12.60 -1.69
C ASP A 10 11.82 11.63 -2.86
N ARG A 11 11.94 10.32 -2.64
CA ARG A 11 11.66 9.32 -3.68
C ARG A 11 10.18 9.21 -4.02
N LEU A 12 9.28 9.35 -3.06
CA LEU A 12 7.83 9.37 -3.32
C LEU A 12 7.42 10.56 -4.19
N GLU A 13 7.97 11.74 -3.92
CA GLU A 13 7.73 12.94 -4.73
C GLU A 13 8.25 12.76 -6.16
N ASN A 14 9.50 12.27 -6.29
CA ASN A 14 10.09 11.98 -7.60
C ASN A 14 9.34 10.88 -8.37
N LEU A 15 8.72 9.91 -7.67
CA LEU A 15 7.96 8.83 -8.30
C LEU A 15 6.78 9.36 -9.12
N GLN A 16 6.09 10.40 -8.63
CA GLN A 16 4.97 11.01 -9.34
C GLN A 16 5.44 11.68 -10.63
N SER A 17 6.59 12.36 -10.60
CA SER A 17 7.18 12.98 -11.79
C SER A 17 7.63 11.95 -12.82
N ILE A 18 8.31 10.87 -12.39
CA ILE A 18 8.81 9.81 -13.28
C ILE A 18 7.65 9.10 -13.99
N VAL A 19 6.60 8.75 -13.25
CA VAL A 19 5.43 8.07 -13.82
C VAL A 19 4.66 8.99 -14.78
N ALA A 20 4.60 10.30 -14.51
CA ALA A 20 4.00 11.28 -15.41
C ALA A 20 4.81 11.44 -16.72
N ASP A 21 6.14 11.50 -16.65
CA ASP A 21 7.01 11.68 -17.82
C ASP A 21 7.05 10.44 -18.74
N GLU A 22 7.09 9.24 -18.16
CA GLU A 22 7.12 7.99 -18.95
C GLU A 22 5.83 7.70 -19.72
N THR A 23 4.73 8.37 -19.39
CA THR A 23 3.39 8.09 -19.93
C THR A 23 2.84 9.16 -20.86
N ALA A 24 3.65 10.18 -21.17
CA ALA A 24 3.45 11.05 -22.34
C ALA A 24 3.30 10.27 -23.67
N GLY A 25 3.58 8.96 -23.69
CA GLY A 25 3.37 8.02 -24.79
C GLY A 25 1.96 7.43 -24.96
N GLY A 26 0.96 7.80 -24.14
CA GLY A 26 -0.46 7.44 -24.37
C GLY A 26 -0.96 6.18 -23.66
N GLU A 27 -0.34 5.78 -22.54
CA GLU A 27 -0.81 4.67 -21.71
C GLU A 27 -2.18 4.98 -21.07
N PRO A 28 -3.14 4.04 -21.03
CA PRO A 28 -4.43 4.25 -20.41
C PRO A 28 -4.28 4.51 -18.90
N GLY A 29 -5.01 5.50 -18.38
CA GLY A 29 -4.88 5.97 -16.98
C GLY A 29 -5.00 4.91 -15.88
N GLY A 30 -5.61 3.74 -16.16
CA GLY A 30 -5.65 2.60 -15.22
C GLY A 30 -4.32 1.84 -15.08
N ALA A 31 -3.54 1.71 -16.14
CA ALA A 31 -2.21 1.08 -16.10
C ALA A 31 -1.21 1.95 -15.34
N LEU A 32 -1.34 3.27 -15.52
CA LEU A 32 -0.63 4.33 -14.81
C LEU A 32 -0.77 4.22 -13.29
N ASN A 33 -2.01 4.18 -12.81
CA ASN A 33 -2.29 4.07 -11.38
C ASN A 33 -1.78 2.76 -10.78
N SER A 34 -1.84 1.67 -11.54
CA SER A 34 -1.36 0.36 -11.09
C SER A 34 0.17 0.33 -10.97
N ARG A 35 0.88 0.95 -11.91
CA ARG A 35 2.35 1.02 -11.90
C ARG A 35 2.87 1.93 -10.80
N TYR A 36 2.26 3.10 -10.62
CA TYR A 36 2.57 3.98 -9.50
C TYR A 36 2.40 3.26 -8.16
N ALA A 37 1.25 2.61 -7.96
CA ALA A 37 0.94 1.86 -6.74
C ALA A 37 1.94 0.73 -6.46
N ALA A 38 2.40 0.02 -7.48
CA ALA A 38 3.42 -1.03 -7.34
C ALA A 38 4.79 -0.47 -6.92
N LEU A 39 5.23 0.63 -7.53
CA LEU A 39 6.51 1.27 -7.20
C LEU A 39 6.48 1.92 -5.81
N GLU A 40 5.37 2.55 -5.45
CA GLU A 40 5.12 3.04 -4.10
C GLU A 40 5.21 1.91 -3.07
N PHE A 41 4.70 0.71 -3.40
CA PHE A 41 4.84 -0.47 -2.54
C PHE A 41 6.29 -0.86 -2.33
N ASP A 42 7.05 -0.90 -3.42
CA ASP A 42 8.45 -1.30 -3.38
C ASP A 42 9.28 -0.31 -2.54
N LEU A 43 8.98 0.99 -2.64
CA LEU A 43 9.57 2.02 -1.79
C LEU A 43 9.20 1.81 -0.32
N ALA A 44 7.94 1.47 -0.01
CA ALA A 44 7.51 1.19 1.35
C ALA A 44 8.24 -0.04 1.95
N ILE A 45 8.44 -1.09 1.15
CA ILE A 45 9.23 -2.27 1.54
C ILE A 45 10.69 -1.86 1.79
N ASP A 46 11.30 -1.08 0.90
CA ASP A 46 12.69 -0.63 1.05
C ASP A 46 12.89 0.25 2.29
N TYR A 47 11.92 1.10 2.60
CA TYR A 47 11.95 1.98 3.76
C TYR A 47 11.79 1.19 5.06
N ARG A 48 10.74 0.37 5.16
CA ARG A 48 10.39 -0.32 6.41
C ARG A 48 11.22 -1.58 6.67
N LEU A 49 11.43 -2.40 5.63
CA LEU A 49 12.09 -3.70 5.74
C LEU A 49 13.54 -3.67 5.23
N GLY A 50 13.91 -2.63 4.49
CA GLY A 50 15.25 -2.44 3.94
C GLY A 50 15.41 -2.98 2.52
N ARG A 51 16.35 -2.39 1.78
CA ARG A 51 16.62 -2.76 0.36
C ARG A 51 17.07 -4.20 0.14
N ASN A 52 17.61 -4.82 1.18
CA ASN A 52 18.10 -6.20 1.13
C ASN A 52 17.00 -7.22 1.49
N PHE A 53 15.74 -6.78 1.63
CA PHE A 53 14.63 -7.68 1.93
C PHE A 53 14.52 -8.80 0.87
N PRO A 54 14.36 -10.08 1.27
CA PRO A 54 14.43 -11.19 0.34
C PRO A 54 13.44 -11.07 -0.83
N ARG A 55 13.96 -11.24 -2.05
CA ARG A 55 13.18 -11.06 -3.29
C ARG A 55 11.96 -11.97 -3.37
N GLU A 56 12.06 -13.19 -2.87
CA GLU A 56 10.94 -14.14 -2.83
C GLU A 56 9.82 -13.65 -1.91
N ARG A 57 10.16 -13.21 -0.69
CA ARG A 57 9.19 -12.65 0.26
C ARG A 57 8.58 -11.36 -0.27
N ARG A 58 9.36 -10.51 -0.96
CA ARG A 58 8.84 -9.33 -1.67
C ARG A 58 7.76 -9.71 -2.70
N ARG A 59 8.02 -10.73 -3.52
CA ARG A 59 7.02 -11.24 -4.49
C ARG A 59 5.76 -11.73 -3.81
N MET A 60 5.89 -12.41 -2.66
CA MET A 60 4.72 -12.85 -1.87
C MET A 60 3.91 -11.66 -1.35
N LEU A 61 4.56 -10.61 -0.83
CA LEU A 61 3.86 -9.39 -0.40
C LEU A 61 3.11 -8.72 -1.56
N HIS A 62 3.73 -8.62 -2.74
CA HIS A 62 3.06 -8.10 -3.94
C HIS A 62 1.84 -8.92 -4.34
N ALA A 63 1.94 -10.26 -4.34
CA ALA A 63 0.83 -11.14 -4.66
C ALA A 63 -0.34 -11.01 -3.65
N ILE A 64 -0.03 -10.84 -2.37
CA ILE A 64 -1.04 -10.58 -1.33
C ILE A 64 -1.73 -9.23 -1.59
N ARG A 65 -0.95 -8.18 -1.87
CA ARG A 65 -1.48 -6.84 -2.18
C ARG A 65 -2.37 -6.87 -3.43
N GLU A 66 -1.92 -7.48 -4.52
CA GLU A 66 -2.68 -7.56 -5.76
C GLU A 66 -4.04 -8.25 -5.55
N ARG A 67 -4.05 -9.33 -4.77
CA ARG A 67 -5.30 -10.00 -4.40
C ARG A 67 -6.22 -9.09 -3.58
N PHE A 68 -5.67 -8.41 -2.59
CA PHE A 68 -6.43 -7.45 -1.77
C PHE A 68 -7.01 -6.32 -2.63
N ASP A 69 -6.22 -5.71 -3.50
CA ASP A 69 -6.66 -4.61 -4.37
C ASP A 69 -7.78 -5.05 -5.33
N ASN A 70 -7.70 -6.27 -5.86
CA ASN A 70 -8.77 -6.87 -6.66
C ASN A 70 -10.06 -7.08 -5.86
N GLU A 71 -9.97 -7.61 -4.65
CA GLU A 71 -11.15 -7.83 -3.78
C GLU A 71 -11.75 -6.50 -3.31
N ARG A 72 -10.92 -5.52 -2.94
CA ARG A 72 -11.34 -4.16 -2.59
C ARG A 72 -12.03 -3.47 -3.75
N SER A 73 -11.49 -3.55 -4.96
CA SER A 73 -12.10 -2.98 -6.17
C SER A 73 -13.50 -3.54 -6.42
N ARG A 74 -13.69 -4.85 -6.23
CA ARG A 74 -15.02 -5.47 -6.31
C ARG A 74 -15.97 -4.94 -5.24
N LEU A 75 -15.52 -4.75 -4.00
CA LEU A 75 -16.36 -4.19 -2.94
C LEU A 75 -16.77 -2.74 -3.24
N VAL A 76 -15.84 -1.91 -3.74
CA VAL A 76 -16.14 -0.55 -4.18
C VAL A 76 -17.17 -0.55 -5.30
N HIS A 77 -17.03 -1.45 -6.29
CA HIS A 77 -18.01 -1.58 -7.36
C HIS A 77 -19.41 -1.98 -6.85
N LEU A 78 -19.49 -2.88 -5.87
CA LEU A 78 -20.76 -3.25 -5.24
C LEU A 78 -21.43 -2.07 -4.53
N LEU A 79 -20.64 -1.25 -3.81
CA LEU A 79 -21.14 -0.04 -3.16
C LEU A 79 -21.62 0.98 -4.18
N SER A 80 -20.81 1.29 -5.20
CA SER A 80 -21.17 2.25 -6.26
C SER A 80 -22.38 1.80 -7.07
N ALA A 81 -22.60 0.49 -7.22
CA ALA A 81 -23.78 -0.07 -7.86
C ALA A 81 -25.02 -0.15 -6.94
N GLY A 82 -24.93 0.33 -5.69
CA GLY A 82 -26.01 0.28 -4.70
C GLY A 82 -26.39 -1.14 -4.27
N ARG A 83 -25.51 -2.14 -4.47
CA ARG A 83 -25.77 -3.55 -4.14
C ARG A 83 -25.43 -3.89 -2.69
N VAL A 84 -24.72 -3.00 -2.00
CA VAL A 84 -24.44 -3.04 -0.57
C VAL A 84 -24.58 -1.61 -0.04
N ASP A 85 -25.02 -1.48 1.21
CA ASP A 85 -24.97 -0.21 1.92
C ASP A 85 -23.57 0.07 2.51
N GLU A 86 -23.39 1.26 3.07
CA GLU A 86 -22.11 1.69 3.62
C GLU A 86 -21.66 0.85 4.81
N ASP A 87 -22.57 0.40 5.67
CA ASP A 87 -22.22 -0.35 6.87
C ASP A 87 -21.76 -1.77 6.50
N ALA A 88 -22.47 -2.42 5.58
CA ALA A 88 -22.07 -3.69 4.99
C ALA A 88 -20.74 -3.56 4.24
N PHE A 89 -20.51 -2.45 3.53
CA PHE A 89 -19.22 -2.17 2.89
C PHE A 89 -18.09 -2.06 3.92
N ARG A 90 -18.27 -1.26 4.99
CA ARG A 90 -17.26 -1.07 6.05
C ARG A 90 -16.92 -2.39 6.74
N GLN A 91 -17.93 -3.20 7.08
CA GLN A 91 -17.71 -4.53 7.70
C GLN A 91 -16.93 -5.46 6.77
N ARG A 92 -17.30 -5.55 5.49
CA ARG A 92 -16.59 -6.38 4.51
C ARG A 92 -15.18 -5.90 4.27
N LEU A 93 -14.97 -4.58 4.23
CA LEU A 93 -13.65 -3.99 4.10
C LEU A 93 -12.78 -4.32 5.33
N GLN A 94 -13.33 -4.25 6.54
CA GLN A 94 -12.59 -4.62 7.75
C GLN A 94 -12.14 -6.08 7.71
N VAL A 95 -13.05 -7.02 7.37
CA VAL A 95 -12.71 -8.44 7.22
C VAL A 95 -11.61 -8.64 6.18
N LEU A 96 -11.67 -7.90 5.07
CA LEU A 96 -10.66 -7.97 4.02
C LEU A 96 -9.29 -7.43 4.49
N VAL A 97 -9.28 -6.34 5.27
CA VAL A 97 -8.07 -5.78 5.87
C VAL A 97 -7.45 -6.76 6.88
N ASP A 98 -8.27 -7.36 7.74
CA ASP A 98 -7.81 -8.35 8.72
C ASP A 98 -7.23 -9.60 8.04
N ALA A 99 -7.87 -10.07 6.96
CA ALA A 99 -7.36 -11.17 6.16
C ALA A 99 -6.01 -10.82 5.49
N MET A 100 -5.86 -9.60 4.98
CA MET A 100 -4.59 -9.13 4.40
C MET A 100 -3.48 -9.08 5.48
N ALA A 101 -3.78 -8.52 6.64
CA ALA A 101 -2.88 -8.45 7.78
C ALA A 101 -2.40 -9.85 8.20
N ALA A 102 -3.31 -10.82 8.32
CA ALA A 102 -2.96 -12.21 8.61
C ALA A 102 -2.00 -12.81 7.56
N ARG A 103 -2.27 -12.56 6.26
CA ARG A 103 -1.39 -13.04 5.18
C ARG A 103 -0.01 -12.39 5.20
N TYR A 104 0.09 -11.13 5.58
CA TYR A 104 1.40 -10.50 5.78
C TYR A 104 2.14 -11.11 6.97
N ALA A 105 1.46 -11.47 8.06
CA ALA A 105 2.08 -12.15 9.18
C ALA A 105 2.63 -13.55 8.82
N ASP A 106 2.05 -14.24 7.84
CA ASP A 106 2.59 -15.52 7.32
C ASP A 106 3.92 -15.32 6.56
N VAL A 107 4.14 -14.15 5.97
CA VAL A 107 5.33 -13.84 5.16
C VAL A 107 6.40 -13.12 5.98
N LEU A 108 5.98 -12.33 6.96
CA LEU A 108 6.83 -11.45 7.78
C LEU A 108 7.22 -12.11 9.10
N MET A 109 8.48 -11.98 9.51
CA MET A 109 8.84 -12.28 10.90
C MET A 109 8.11 -11.29 11.82
N PRO A 110 7.82 -11.66 13.08
CA PRO A 110 7.06 -10.79 13.98
C PRO A 110 7.62 -9.36 14.11
N GLN A 111 8.95 -9.21 14.10
CA GLN A 111 9.64 -7.91 14.14
C GLN A 111 9.40 -7.10 12.85
N GLU A 112 9.60 -7.73 11.70
CA GLU A 112 9.36 -7.11 10.38
C GLU A 112 7.88 -6.75 10.20
N TYR A 113 6.97 -7.58 10.71
CA TYR A 113 5.54 -7.32 10.68
C TYR A 113 5.19 -6.05 11.46
N GLY A 114 5.75 -5.90 12.67
CA GLY A 114 5.59 -4.69 13.46
C GLY A 114 6.12 -3.44 12.77
N GLU A 115 7.27 -3.53 12.11
CA GLU A 115 7.84 -2.43 11.33
C GLU A 115 7.04 -2.12 10.05
N PHE A 116 6.48 -3.15 9.41
CA PHE A 116 5.75 -3.02 8.14
C PHE A 116 4.32 -2.50 8.31
N ILE A 117 3.61 -2.95 9.34
CA ILE A 117 2.20 -2.63 9.58
C ILE A 117 2.01 -1.57 10.67
N GLY A 118 2.95 -1.45 11.61
CA GLY A 118 2.88 -0.46 12.68
C GLY A 118 2.88 0.98 12.15
N PRO A 119 2.54 1.98 12.98
CA PRO A 119 2.79 3.36 12.63
C PRO A 119 4.29 3.45 12.29
N ALA A 120 4.62 3.93 11.08
CA ALA A 120 5.99 4.31 10.79
C ALA A 120 6.39 5.22 11.94
N THR A 121 7.35 4.79 12.76
CA THR A 121 7.75 5.55 13.94
C THR A 121 8.30 6.88 13.41
N GLY A 122 7.43 7.90 13.36
CA GLY A 122 7.59 9.04 12.48
C GLY A 122 6.30 9.84 12.26
N ILE A 123 5.34 9.36 11.46
CA ILE A 123 4.28 10.24 10.93
C ILE A 123 2.98 9.45 10.67
N ILE A 124 2.10 9.30 11.68
CA ILE A 124 0.63 9.54 11.60
C ILE A 124 0.14 9.80 13.04
N ALA A 125 0.60 10.89 13.65
CA ALA A 125 0.01 11.46 14.87
C ALA A 125 -0.07 13.00 14.79
N ARG A 126 -0.15 13.54 13.57
CA ARG A 126 -0.38 14.98 13.33
C ARG A 126 -1.45 15.18 12.26
N SER A 127 -2.66 14.72 12.56
CA SER A 127 -3.88 15.22 11.88
C SER A 127 -5.12 15.13 12.79
N GLY A 128 -4.94 14.99 14.11
CA GLY A 128 -6.03 14.81 15.08
C GLY A 128 -6.04 15.77 16.27
N GLU A 129 -5.02 16.61 16.42
CA GLU A 129 -4.96 17.76 17.34
C GLU A 129 -4.45 18.89 16.44
N GLU A 130 -5.22 19.88 15.99
CA GLU A 130 -5.84 20.93 16.78
C GLU A 130 -7.14 21.42 16.08
N LEU A 131 -8.29 21.04 16.63
CA LEU A 131 -9.48 21.89 16.66
C LEU A 131 -9.92 21.95 18.12
N GLY A 132 -9.20 22.78 18.87
CA GLY A 132 -9.60 23.30 20.17
C GLY A 132 -9.99 24.76 20.03
#